data_AF-A0A5N7B7Q0-F1
#
_entry.id   AF-A0A5N7B7Q0-F1
#
_cell.length_a   1.000
_cell.length_b   1.000
_cell.length_c   1.000
_cell.angle_alpha   90.00
_cell.angle_beta   90.00
_cell.angle_gamma   90.00
#
_symmetry.space_group_name_H-M   'P 1'
#
loop_
_entity.id
_entity.type
_entity.pdbx_description
1 polymer ?
#
loop_
_entity_poly.entity_id
_entity_poly.type
_entity_poly.pdbx_seq_one_letter_code
_entity_poly.pdbx_strand_id
1 'polypeptide(L)'
;MYCYQCCHLSQQPHNGYPEALFRYGLEHLELCTTYLSQEPAQGLNPYYTPNAFEMCQAAIDVALILNRENDLNAASMLLTIDGHSLWEAQRQQFPEPVNIQEYNQRTTTENGSISFWRELNHCWLKLGRNISETLRQKTHIDCNAKESLEEWLKELVDHVINVSDFLEDFGLVDYERGIWEDDIVSCFEGCFEALEQIGTTPFNSQGSYNGAGAQMTQQ
;
A
#
# COMPACT_ATOMS: atom_id res chain seq x y z
N MET A 1 16.05 -55.69 -0.16
CA MET A 1 14.86 -55.87 -1.03
C MET A 1 13.91 -54.74 -0.67
N TYR A 2 13.78 -53.75 -1.59
CA TYR A 2 12.72 -52.74 -1.84
C TYR A 2 11.90 -52.15 -0.65
N CYS A 3 11.49 -50.87 -0.59
CA CYS A 3 11.57 -49.72 -1.51
C CYS A 3 11.25 -48.43 -0.72
N TYR A 4 11.62 -47.29 -1.29
CA TYR A 4 11.19 -45.94 -0.90
C TYR A 4 9.66 -45.76 -0.92
N GLN A 5 9.12 -44.95 -0.01
CA GLN A 5 7.80 -44.35 -0.18
C GLN A 5 7.77 -42.93 0.39
N CYS A 6 7.62 -41.95 -0.50
CA CYS A 6 7.29 -40.56 -0.20
C CYS A 6 5.88 -40.45 0.35
N CYS A 7 5.67 -39.61 1.38
CA CYS A 7 4.35 -39.07 1.72
C CYS A 7 4.45 -37.56 1.89
N HIS A 8 3.78 -36.87 0.96
CA HIS A 8 3.45 -35.46 0.97
C HIS A 8 2.75 -35.04 2.26
N LEU A 9 3.23 -33.96 2.88
CA LEU A 9 2.44 -33.13 3.78
C LEU A 9 2.70 -31.66 3.44
N SER A 10 1.76 -31.14 2.64
CA SER A 10 1.29 -29.76 2.53
C SER A 10 2.19 -28.66 3.10
N GLN A 11 2.96 -28.02 2.21
CA GLN A 11 3.35 -26.62 2.41
C GLN A 11 2.11 -25.78 2.11
N GLN A 12 1.49 -25.23 3.15
CA GLN A 12 0.60 -24.08 2.97
C GLN A 12 1.47 -22.82 3.05
N PRO A 13 1.54 -21.98 2.02
CA PRO A 13 1.99 -20.61 2.21
C PRO A 13 0.85 -19.88 2.94
N HIS A 14 1.14 -19.41 4.16
CA HIS A 14 0.33 -18.40 4.83
C HIS A 14 0.46 -17.07 4.06
N ASN A 15 -0.16 -16.98 2.88
CA ASN A 15 -0.49 -15.71 2.24
C ASN A 15 -1.90 -15.34 2.67
N GLY A 16 -2.00 -14.77 3.86
CA GLY A 16 -3.24 -14.18 4.37
C GLY A 16 -3.11 -12.67 4.39
N TYR A 17 -2.95 -12.03 3.22
CA TYR A 17 -3.23 -10.60 3.09
C TYR A 17 -4.74 -10.42 2.82
N PRO A 18 -5.44 -9.53 3.53
CA PRO A 18 -6.89 -9.51 3.56
C PRO A 18 -7.47 -8.76 2.35
N GLU A 19 -7.74 -9.49 1.27
CA GLU A 19 -8.69 -9.09 0.21
C GLU A 19 -10.12 -8.80 0.76
N ALA A 20 -10.37 -9.12 2.03
CA ALA A 20 -11.67 -9.02 2.68
C ALA A 20 -11.96 -7.65 3.33
N LEU A 21 -10.96 -6.82 3.63
CA LEU A 21 -11.18 -5.51 4.30
C LEU A 21 -11.53 -4.38 3.32
N PHE A 22 -11.25 -4.54 2.03
CA PHE A 22 -11.62 -3.58 0.99
C PHE A 22 -13.13 -3.37 0.81
N ARG A 23 -13.98 -4.22 1.40
CA ARG A 23 -15.40 -4.32 1.01
C ARG A 23 -16.41 -3.59 1.90
N TYR A 24 -16.00 -2.96 3.02
CA TYR A 24 -16.98 -2.36 3.94
C TYR A 24 -16.88 -0.85 4.21
N GLY A 25 -15.99 -0.11 3.53
CA GLY A 25 -15.90 1.36 3.67
C GLY A 25 -15.73 2.17 2.38
N LEU A 26 -15.46 1.52 1.24
CA LEU A 26 -15.02 2.18 0.01
C LEU A 26 -16.06 2.19 -1.12
N GLU A 27 -17.33 1.86 -0.86
CA GLU A 27 -18.40 1.91 -1.88
C GLU A 27 -18.64 3.31 -2.47
N HIS A 28 -18.00 4.36 -1.93
CA HIS A 28 -18.01 5.71 -2.51
C HIS A 28 -16.73 6.12 -3.27
N LEU A 29 -15.74 5.23 -3.40
CA LEU A 29 -14.60 5.33 -4.31
C LEU A 29 -14.55 4.09 -5.22
N GLU A 30 -15.64 3.85 -5.95
CA GLU A 30 -15.66 2.88 -7.04
C GLU A 30 -14.62 3.26 -8.11
N LEU A 31 -13.44 2.65 -8.09
CA LEU A 31 -12.58 2.48 -9.28
C LEU A 31 -11.52 1.36 -9.17
N CYS A 32 -11.34 0.72 -8.01
CA CYS A 32 -10.15 -0.11 -7.78
C CYS A 32 -10.21 -1.58 -8.26
N THR A 33 -11.34 -2.10 -8.73
CA THR A 33 -11.47 -3.55 -9.00
C THR A 33 -11.21 -3.98 -10.45
N THR A 34 -10.96 -3.07 -11.38
CA THR A 34 -10.94 -3.44 -12.81
C THR A 34 -9.56 -3.86 -13.33
N TYR A 35 -8.47 -3.54 -12.62
CA TYR A 35 -7.10 -3.78 -13.15
C TYR A 35 -6.48 -5.13 -12.74
N LEU A 36 -7.04 -5.83 -11.74
CA LEU A 36 -6.52 -7.12 -11.28
C LEU A 36 -7.02 -8.33 -12.09
N SER A 37 -7.84 -8.13 -13.14
CA SER A 37 -8.42 -9.23 -13.94
C SER A 37 -7.83 -9.40 -15.35
N GLN A 38 -6.71 -8.75 -15.69
CA GLN A 38 -6.05 -9.00 -16.97
C GLN A 38 -4.89 -9.99 -16.80
N GLU A 39 -5.19 -11.27 -17.04
CA GLU A 39 -4.18 -12.28 -17.36
C GLU A 39 -3.30 -11.83 -18.55
N PRO A 40 -1.97 -12.05 -18.51
CA PRO A 40 -1.20 -12.28 -19.70
C PRO A 40 -0.98 -13.79 -19.86
N ALA A 41 -1.69 -14.36 -20.83
CA ALA A 41 -1.29 -15.61 -21.44
C ALA A 41 0.10 -15.43 -22.06
N GLN A 42 1.13 -16.11 -21.55
CA GLN A 42 2.14 -16.89 -22.29
C GLN A 42 3.27 -17.35 -21.35
N GLY A 43 3.34 -18.67 -21.13
CA GLY A 43 4.53 -19.46 -20.77
C GLY A 43 5.60 -18.85 -19.86
N LEU A 44 5.42 -18.96 -18.53
CA LEU A 44 6.48 -18.63 -17.57
C LEU A 44 7.13 -19.90 -17.02
N ASN A 45 8.44 -19.96 -17.23
CA ASN A 45 9.40 -20.91 -16.68
C ASN A 45 9.38 -20.85 -15.13
N PRO A 46 9.27 -21.97 -14.40
CA PRO A 46 9.17 -22.01 -12.93
C PRO A 46 10.44 -21.56 -12.17
N TYR A 47 11.46 -21.05 -12.86
CA TYR A 47 12.69 -20.49 -12.27
C TYR A 47 12.84 -18.97 -12.45
N TYR A 48 11.82 -18.27 -12.98
CA TYR A 48 11.89 -16.80 -13.06
C TYR A 48 11.51 -16.21 -11.71
N THR A 49 12.51 -16.02 -10.83
CA THR A 49 12.37 -15.03 -9.77
C THR A 49 12.17 -13.68 -10.47
N PRO A 50 11.04 -12.99 -10.26
CA PRO A 50 10.88 -11.65 -10.78
C PRO A 50 12.06 -10.78 -10.33
N ASN A 51 12.61 -9.97 -11.22
CA ASN A 51 13.64 -9.02 -10.85
C ASN A 51 13.03 -8.03 -9.85
N ALA A 52 13.46 -8.07 -8.58
CA ALA A 52 12.88 -7.27 -7.51
C ALA A 52 12.95 -5.77 -7.83
N PHE A 53 14.02 -5.33 -8.52
CA PHE A 53 14.14 -3.96 -8.99
C PHE A 53 13.08 -3.61 -10.03
N GLU A 54 12.83 -4.47 -11.02
CA GLU A 54 11.78 -4.23 -12.02
C GLU A 54 10.38 -4.20 -11.40
N MET A 55 10.12 -5.05 -10.39
CA MET A 55 8.86 -5.03 -9.66
C MET A 55 8.66 -3.74 -8.87
N CYS A 56 9.64 -3.36 -8.05
CA CYS A 56 9.58 -2.13 -7.27
C CYS A 56 9.46 -0.91 -8.19
N GLN A 57 10.26 -0.85 -9.26
CA GLN A 57 10.21 0.26 -10.21
C GLN A 57 8.86 0.33 -10.93
N ALA A 58 8.29 -0.81 -11.35
CA ALA A 58 6.97 -0.82 -11.98
C ALA A 58 5.87 -0.32 -11.03
N ALA A 59 5.90 -0.74 -9.76
CA ALA A 59 4.96 -0.27 -8.75
C ALA A 59 5.12 1.24 -8.48
N ILE A 60 6.37 1.73 -8.40
CA ILE A 60 6.69 3.16 -8.26
C ILE A 60 6.16 3.95 -9.47
N ASP A 61 6.42 3.49 -10.69
CA ASP A 61 6.00 4.16 -11.93
C ASP A 61 4.48 4.29 -12.01
N VAL A 62 3.75 3.22 -11.67
CA VAL A 62 2.27 3.25 -11.62
C VAL A 62 1.79 4.17 -10.50
N ALA A 63 2.38 4.09 -9.29
CA ALA A 63 2.03 4.96 -8.18
C ALA A 63 2.27 6.45 -8.52
N LEU A 64 3.35 6.78 -9.24
CA LEU A 64 3.63 8.13 -9.72
C LEU A 64 2.53 8.66 -10.66
N ILE A 65 2.02 7.82 -11.56
CA ILE A 65 0.93 8.19 -12.48
C ILE A 65 -0.34 8.46 -11.68
N LEU A 66 -0.74 7.51 -10.82
CA LEU A 66 -1.96 7.62 -10.00
C LEU A 66 -1.91 8.85 -9.08
N ASN A 67 -0.77 9.11 -8.45
CA ASN A 67 -0.57 10.27 -7.60
C ASN A 67 -0.68 11.62 -8.33
N ARG A 68 -0.36 11.69 -9.63
CA ARG A 68 -0.55 12.91 -10.45
C ARG A 68 -2.03 13.18 -10.73
N GLU A 69 -2.82 12.12 -10.80
CA GLU A 69 -4.27 12.17 -11.01
C GLU A 69 -5.05 12.35 -9.69
N ASN A 70 -4.33 12.43 -8.56
CA ASN A 70 -4.87 12.40 -7.20
C ASN A 70 -5.70 11.14 -6.91
N ASP A 71 -5.35 10.03 -7.57
CA ASP A 71 -5.99 8.74 -7.37
C ASP A 71 -5.38 8.01 -6.16
N LEU A 72 -6.23 7.68 -5.18
CA LEU A 72 -5.84 6.98 -3.96
C LEU A 72 -5.48 5.51 -4.21
N ASN A 73 -5.74 4.98 -5.40
CA ASN A 73 -5.27 3.66 -5.84
C ASN A 73 -3.73 3.56 -5.85
N ALA A 74 -3.00 4.68 -5.79
CA ALA A 74 -1.56 4.69 -5.56
C ALA A 74 -1.17 3.95 -4.27
N ALA A 75 -2.03 3.97 -3.24
CA ALA A 75 -1.83 3.22 -2.00
C ALA A 75 -1.73 1.71 -2.24
N SER A 76 -2.61 1.14 -3.07
CA SER A 76 -2.60 -0.29 -3.39
C SER A 76 -1.28 -0.70 -4.06
N MET A 77 -0.71 0.16 -4.90
CA MET A 77 0.60 -0.12 -5.52
C MET A 77 1.72 -0.04 -4.49
N LEU A 78 1.73 0.97 -3.63
CA LEU A 78 2.77 1.14 -2.61
C LEU A 78 2.76 0.03 -1.55
N LEU A 79 1.58 -0.49 -1.19
CA LEU A 79 1.43 -1.63 -0.31
C LEU A 79 1.99 -2.95 -0.89
N THR A 80 2.18 -3.05 -2.20
CA THR A 80 2.82 -4.24 -2.81
C THR A 80 4.33 -4.28 -2.62
N ILE A 81 4.93 -3.17 -2.18
CA ILE A 81 6.38 -3.03 -2.01
C ILE A 81 6.72 -3.32 -0.56
N ASP A 82 7.38 -4.46 -0.31
CA ASP A 82 7.88 -4.86 1.00
C ASP A 82 9.39 -4.56 1.17
N GLY A 83 9.86 -4.58 2.42
CA GLY A 83 11.26 -4.27 2.76
C GLY A 83 12.26 -5.25 2.15
N HIS A 84 11.92 -6.54 2.03
CA HIS A 84 12.78 -7.53 1.41
C HIS A 84 12.94 -7.26 -0.09
N SER A 85 11.85 -6.98 -0.80
CA SER A 85 11.87 -6.60 -2.22
C SER A 85 12.73 -5.34 -2.46
N LEU A 86 12.60 -4.31 -1.60
CA LEU A 86 13.41 -3.08 -1.70
C LEU A 86 14.90 -3.34 -1.45
N TRP A 87 15.23 -4.10 -0.42
CA TRP A 87 16.61 -4.47 -0.14
C TRP A 87 17.23 -5.30 -1.27
N GLU A 88 16.48 -6.27 -1.81
CA GLU A 88 16.94 -7.08 -2.94
C GLU A 88 17.15 -6.22 -4.19
N ALA A 89 16.23 -5.31 -4.49
CA ALA A 89 16.34 -4.35 -5.58
C ALA A 89 17.61 -3.49 -5.43
N GLN A 90 17.82 -2.91 -4.24
CA GLN A 90 19.00 -2.10 -3.94
C GLN A 90 20.30 -2.89 -4.14
N ARG A 91 20.39 -4.09 -3.58
CA ARG A 91 21.59 -4.94 -3.65
C ARG A 91 21.90 -5.39 -5.08
N GLN A 92 20.88 -5.74 -5.86
CA GLN A 92 21.06 -6.22 -7.24
C GLN A 92 21.43 -5.09 -8.19
N GLN A 93 20.77 -3.94 -8.07
CA GLN A 93 20.92 -2.84 -9.01
C GLN A 93 22.09 -1.91 -8.68
N PHE A 94 22.47 -1.81 -7.39
CA PHE A 94 23.48 -0.90 -6.90
C PHE A 94 24.52 -1.60 -6.01
N PRO A 95 25.28 -2.58 -6.54
CA PRO A 95 26.26 -3.31 -5.75
C PRO A 95 27.42 -2.42 -5.29
N GLU A 96 27.96 -2.70 -4.09
CA GLU A 96 29.15 -2.04 -3.57
C GLU A 96 30.38 -2.36 -4.46
N PRO A 97 31.21 -1.36 -4.81
CA PRO A 97 32.35 -1.57 -5.69
C PRO A 97 33.41 -2.44 -5.01
N VAL A 98 33.78 -3.53 -5.67
CA VAL A 98 34.78 -4.50 -5.20
C VAL A 98 36.19 -4.09 -5.65
N ASN A 99 36.31 -3.18 -6.63
CA ASN A 99 37.60 -2.70 -7.13
C ASN A 99 37.63 -1.21 -7.55
N ILE A 100 38.85 -0.72 -7.84
CA ILE A 100 39.13 0.68 -8.18
C ILE A 100 38.53 1.10 -9.55
N GLN A 101 38.30 0.18 -10.49
CA GLN A 101 37.64 0.49 -11.76
C GLN A 101 36.14 0.73 -11.57
N GLU A 102 35.50 -0.07 -10.71
CA GLU A 102 34.09 0.11 -10.30
C GLU A 102 33.87 1.39 -9.50
N TYR A 103 34.90 1.85 -8.77
CA TYR A 103 34.86 3.13 -8.06
C TYR A 103 34.57 4.35 -8.96
N ASN A 104 34.97 4.33 -10.24
CA ASN A 104 34.67 5.45 -11.16
C ASN A 104 33.28 5.35 -11.80
N GLN A 105 32.68 4.15 -11.86
CA GLN A 105 31.29 3.94 -12.28
C GLN A 105 30.30 4.22 -11.13
N ARG A 106 30.84 4.24 -9.89
CA ARG A 106 30.13 4.55 -8.64
C ARG A 106 29.22 5.75 -8.76
N THR A 107 29.67 6.91 -9.25
CA THR A 107 28.83 8.12 -9.29
C THR A 107 27.53 7.95 -10.09
N THR A 108 27.52 7.12 -11.13
CA THR A 108 26.31 6.85 -11.93
C THR A 108 25.36 5.90 -11.19
N THR A 109 25.90 4.86 -10.56
CA THR A 109 25.16 3.89 -9.73
C THR A 109 24.59 4.56 -8.47
N GLU A 110 25.35 5.46 -7.86
CA GLU A 110 24.95 6.27 -6.70
C GLU A 110 23.79 7.20 -7.04
N ASN A 111 23.88 7.91 -8.16
CA ASN A 111 22.77 8.77 -8.63
C ASN A 111 21.52 7.96 -8.96
N GLY A 112 21.69 6.74 -9.51
CA GLY A 112 20.58 5.81 -9.76
C GLY A 112 19.90 5.38 -8.46
N SER A 113 20.67 4.96 -7.45
CA SER A 113 20.15 4.56 -6.14
C SER A 113 19.41 5.71 -5.46
N ILE A 114 20.01 6.90 -5.44
CA ILE A 114 19.36 8.10 -4.89
C ILE A 114 18.05 8.41 -5.63
N SER A 115 18.00 8.27 -6.95
CA SER A 115 16.76 8.53 -7.70
C SER A 115 15.67 7.52 -7.38
N PHE A 116 16.01 6.23 -7.30
CA PHE A 116 15.09 5.15 -6.96
C PHE A 116 14.41 5.40 -5.60
N TRP A 117 15.21 5.62 -4.55
CA TRP A 117 14.67 5.89 -3.22
C TRP A 117 13.88 7.19 -3.16
N ARG A 118 14.37 8.25 -3.80
CA ARG A 118 13.65 9.53 -3.87
C ARG A 118 12.29 9.40 -4.55
N GLU A 119 12.18 8.62 -5.62
CA GLU A 119 10.90 8.39 -6.31
C GLU A 119 9.91 7.63 -5.43
N LEU A 120 10.37 6.56 -4.76
CA LEU A 120 9.57 5.83 -3.77
C LEU A 120 9.07 6.74 -2.64
N ASN A 121 9.98 7.49 -2.01
CA ASN A 121 9.64 8.39 -0.91
C ASN A 121 8.66 9.47 -1.36
N HIS A 122 8.85 10.03 -2.55
CA HIS A 122 7.93 11.00 -3.12
C HIS A 122 6.54 10.41 -3.40
N CYS A 123 6.42 9.14 -3.80
CA CYS A 123 5.13 8.50 -3.95
C CYS A 123 4.35 8.44 -2.63
N TRP A 124 5.01 8.03 -1.54
CA TRP A 124 4.40 8.01 -0.21
C TRP A 124 3.99 9.40 0.26
N LEU A 125 4.90 10.38 0.18
CA LEU A 125 4.61 11.76 0.56
C LEU A 125 3.49 12.38 -0.28
N LYS A 126 3.45 12.10 -1.59
CA LYS A 126 2.41 12.61 -2.47
C LYS A 126 1.06 11.97 -2.19
N LEU A 127 1.02 10.67 -1.87
CA LEU A 127 -0.19 9.97 -1.43
C LEU A 127 -0.75 10.62 -0.16
N GLY A 128 0.06 10.77 0.88
CA GLY A 128 -0.36 11.41 2.14
C GLY A 128 -0.89 12.83 1.92
N ARG A 129 -0.21 13.64 1.10
CA ARG A 129 -0.68 14.98 0.73
C ARG A 129 -2.03 14.96 0.01
N ASN A 130 -2.21 14.05 -0.95
CA ASN A 130 -3.46 13.92 -1.71
C ASN A 130 -4.62 13.52 -0.80
N ILE A 131 -4.38 12.58 0.13
CA ILE A 131 -5.35 12.19 1.17
C ILE A 131 -5.72 13.39 2.05
N SER A 132 -4.72 14.05 2.65
CA SER A 132 -4.95 15.19 3.55
C SER A 132 -5.71 16.33 2.86
N GLU A 133 -5.36 16.67 1.62
CA GLU A 133 -6.06 17.68 0.82
C GLU A 133 -7.52 17.28 0.57
N THR A 134 -7.77 16.03 0.20
CA THR A 134 -9.12 15.49 0.01
C THR A 134 -9.95 15.58 1.29
N LEU A 135 -9.33 15.28 2.45
CA LEU A 135 -10.01 15.35 3.75
C LEU A 135 -10.34 16.78 4.16
N ARG A 136 -9.42 17.72 3.95
CA ARG A 136 -9.62 19.15 4.26
C ARG A 136 -10.74 19.80 3.43
N GLN A 137 -11.08 19.22 2.27
CA GLN A 137 -12.19 19.68 1.44
C GLN A 137 -13.55 19.14 1.92
N LYS A 138 -13.57 18.13 2.80
CA LYS A 138 -14.81 17.55 3.35
C LYS A 138 -15.26 18.28 4.61
N THR A 139 -16.55 18.59 4.68
CA THR A 139 -17.19 19.16 5.88
C THR A 139 -17.78 18.09 6.78
N HIS A 140 -18.33 17.03 6.19
CA HIS A 140 -18.97 15.93 6.89
C HIS A 140 -18.60 14.57 6.28
N ILE A 141 -18.56 13.55 7.13
CA ILE A 141 -18.41 12.14 6.75
C ILE A 141 -19.32 11.27 7.63
N ASP A 142 -19.79 10.15 7.08
CA ASP A 142 -20.47 9.12 7.85
C ASP A 142 -19.55 8.54 8.94
N CYS A 143 -20.09 8.19 10.11
CA CYS A 143 -19.29 7.71 11.22
C CYS A 143 -18.55 6.40 10.92
N ASN A 144 -19.19 5.45 10.23
CA ASN A 144 -18.58 4.17 9.89
C ASN A 144 -17.51 4.35 8.81
N ALA A 145 -17.76 5.27 7.87
CA ALA A 145 -16.78 5.63 6.85
C ALA A 145 -15.56 6.35 7.46
N LYS A 146 -15.73 7.14 8.52
CA LYS A 146 -14.63 7.76 9.27
C LYS A 146 -13.77 6.71 9.96
N GLU A 147 -14.38 5.76 10.65
CA GLU A 147 -13.69 4.66 11.34
C GLU A 147 -12.92 3.78 10.34
N SER A 148 -13.56 3.37 9.25
CA SER A 148 -12.90 2.57 8.19
C SER A 148 -11.71 3.31 7.56
N LEU A 149 -11.84 4.62 7.37
CA LEU A 149 -10.76 5.44 6.82
C LEU A 149 -9.61 5.58 7.83
N GLU A 150 -9.90 5.71 9.11
CA GLU A 150 -8.89 5.75 10.17
C GLU A 150 -8.11 4.42 10.25
N GLU A 151 -8.80 3.29 10.18
CA GLU A 151 -8.17 1.96 10.13
C GLU A 151 -7.27 1.82 8.90
N TRP A 152 -7.75 2.22 7.72
CA TRP A 152 -6.95 2.18 6.50
C TRP A 152 -5.71 3.07 6.57
N LEU A 153 -5.81 4.27 7.16
CA LEU A 153 -4.64 5.13 7.37
C LEU A 153 -3.62 4.50 8.32
N LYS A 154 -4.07 3.78 9.35
CA LYS A 154 -3.18 3.02 10.25
C LYS A 154 -2.47 1.92 9.49
N GLU A 155 -3.17 1.17 8.62
CA GLU A 155 -2.54 0.14 7.79
C GLU A 155 -1.42 0.70 6.90
N LEU A 156 -1.61 1.90 6.33
CA LEU A 156 -0.57 2.55 5.52
C LEU A 156 0.66 2.91 6.36
N VAL A 157 0.46 3.47 7.55
CA VAL A 157 1.56 3.84 8.46
C VAL A 157 2.28 2.59 8.97
N ASP A 158 1.53 1.58 9.42
CA ASP A 158 2.08 0.30 9.89
C ASP A 158 2.91 -0.37 8.79
N HIS A 159 2.48 -0.29 7.53
CA HIS A 159 3.26 -0.81 6.40
C HIS A 159 4.59 -0.09 6.26
N VAL A 160 4.60 1.25 6.32
CA VAL A 160 5.84 2.05 6.25
C VAL A 160 6.79 1.71 7.40
N ILE A 161 6.28 1.60 8.63
CA ILE A 161 7.08 1.22 9.80
C ILE A 161 7.66 -0.19 9.63
N ASN A 162 6.85 -1.18 9.24
CA ASN A 162 7.33 -2.55 9.04
C ASN A 162 8.40 -2.65 7.94
N VAL A 163 8.25 -1.87 6.87
CA VAL A 163 9.27 -1.76 5.80
C VAL A 163 10.55 -1.13 6.36
N SER A 164 10.43 -0.08 7.17
CA SER A 164 11.57 0.66 7.73
C SER A 164 12.32 -0.18 8.77
N ASP A 165 11.61 -0.84 9.69
CA ASP A 165 12.18 -1.80 10.65
C ASP A 165 13.03 -2.87 9.96
N PHE A 166 12.55 -3.41 8.83
CA PHE A 166 13.31 -4.39 8.05
C PHE A 166 14.57 -3.77 7.40
N LEU A 167 14.46 -2.54 6.92
CA LEU A 167 15.51 -1.83 6.21
C LEU A 167 16.59 -1.25 7.15
N GLU A 168 16.27 -1.06 8.44
CA GLU A 168 17.19 -0.52 9.46
C GLU A 168 18.46 -1.37 9.58
N ASP A 169 18.33 -2.71 9.59
CA ASP A 169 19.44 -3.67 9.68
C ASP A 169 20.46 -3.53 8.53
N PHE A 170 20.04 -2.95 7.40
CA PHE A 170 20.86 -2.73 6.22
C PHE A 170 21.34 -1.28 6.10
N GLY A 171 20.98 -0.44 7.08
CA GLY A 171 21.17 1.00 7.03
C GLY A 171 20.51 1.58 5.80
N LEU A 172 19.24 1.26 5.54
CA LEU A 172 18.39 1.71 4.42
C LEU A 172 17.20 2.61 4.90
N VAL A 173 17.36 3.34 6.02
CA VAL A 173 16.33 4.22 6.64
C VAL A 173 16.89 5.61 6.96
N ASP A 174 16.12 6.66 6.67
CA ASP A 174 16.35 8.09 6.98
C ASP A 174 17.66 8.67 6.45
N TYR A 175 18.00 8.31 5.21
CA TYR A 175 19.04 8.97 4.43
C TYR A 175 18.74 8.90 2.94
N GLU A 176 19.61 9.48 2.11
CA GLU A 176 19.37 9.67 0.67
C GLU A 176 19.17 8.38 -0.16
N ARG A 177 19.52 7.20 0.38
CA ARG A 177 19.31 5.89 -0.29
C ARG A 177 18.50 4.93 0.58
N GLY A 178 17.62 5.49 1.40
CA GLY A 178 16.72 4.75 2.24
C GLY A 178 15.31 5.29 2.18
N ILE A 179 14.40 4.58 2.84
CA ILE A 179 13.05 5.08 3.10
C ILE A 179 13.13 6.27 4.07
N TRP A 180 12.34 7.32 3.83
CA TRP A 180 12.25 8.48 4.73
C TRP A 180 11.13 8.26 5.73
N GLU A 181 11.33 7.35 6.68
CA GLU A 181 10.30 6.91 7.63
C GLU A 181 9.70 8.11 8.36
N ASP A 182 10.55 8.92 9.01
CA ASP A 182 10.12 10.07 9.81
C ASP A 182 9.26 11.04 8.99
N ASP A 183 9.69 11.39 7.78
CA ASP A 183 8.98 12.32 6.91
C ASP A 183 7.65 11.74 6.41
N ILE A 184 7.63 10.44 6.09
CA ILE A 184 6.42 9.75 5.60
C ILE A 184 5.40 9.60 6.73
N VAL A 185 5.82 9.12 7.90
CA VAL A 185 4.96 8.98 9.08
C VAL A 185 4.39 10.34 9.47
N SER A 186 5.22 11.38 9.54
CA SER A 186 4.75 12.74 9.83
C SER A 186 3.76 13.28 8.78
N CYS A 187 3.94 12.90 7.50
CA CYS A 187 2.96 13.24 6.46
C CYS A 187 1.59 12.57 6.71
N PHE A 188 1.56 11.33 7.20
CA PHE A 188 0.33 10.62 7.53
C PHE A 188 -0.30 11.09 8.85
N GLU A 189 0.49 11.55 9.83
CA GLU A 189 -0.03 12.26 11.01
C GLU A 189 -0.91 13.44 10.59
N GLY A 190 -0.48 14.22 9.59
CA GLY A 190 -1.29 15.30 9.01
C GLY A 190 -2.59 14.85 8.31
N CYS A 191 -2.72 13.57 7.98
CA CYS A 191 -3.98 12.98 7.48
C CYS A 191 -4.93 12.67 8.65
N PHE A 192 -4.42 12.13 9.76
CA PHE A 192 -5.21 11.91 10.97
C PHE A 192 -5.74 13.24 11.53
N GLU A 193 -4.89 14.26 11.62
CA GLU A 193 -5.31 15.61 12.03
C GLU A 193 -6.42 16.19 11.14
N ALA A 194 -6.33 15.96 9.82
CA ALA A 194 -7.36 16.39 8.88
C ALA A 194 -8.67 15.60 9.08
N LEU A 195 -8.58 14.30 9.34
CA LEU A 195 -9.73 13.43 9.60
C LEU A 195 -10.47 13.82 10.89
N GLU A 196 -9.73 14.17 11.95
CA GLU A 196 -10.29 14.64 13.22
C GLU A 196 -11.15 15.90 13.06
N GLN A 197 -10.75 16.81 12.17
CA GLN A 197 -11.45 18.07 11.91
C GLN A 197 -12.77 17.89 11.14
N ILE A 198 -12.98 16.75 10.46
CA ILE A 198 -14.23 16.48 9.74
C ILE A 198 -15.34 16.13 10.73
N GLY A 199 -16.46 16.84 10.63
CA GLY A 199 -17.64 16.56 11.44
C GLY A 199 -18.28 15.21 11.07
N THR A 200 -18.77 14.47 12.07
CA THR A 200 -19.50 13.21 11.83
C THR A 200 -21.00 13.46 11.83
N THR A 201 -21.71 12.95 10.82
CA THR A 201 -23.19 12.88 10.87
C THR A 201 -23.60 11.54 11.48
N PRO A 202 -24.44 11.51 12.53
CA PRO A 202 -24.94 10.25 13.08
C PRO A 202 -25.81 9.54 12.03
N PHE A 203 -25.64 8.22 11.94
CA PHE A 203 -26.45 7.36 11.08
C PHE A 203 -27.94 7.48 11.45
N ASN A 204 -28.75 8.07 10.57
CA ASN A 204 -30.20 8.11 10.72
C ASN A 204 -30.80 6.80 10.17
N SER A 205 -30.86 5.77 11.00
CA SER A 205 -31.70 4.59 10.77
C SER A 205 -33.19 4.92 11.01
N GLN A 206 -33.77 5.83 10.22
CA GLN A 206 -35.22 6.00 10.17
C GLN A 206 -35.84 5.07 9.12
N GLY A 207 -35.86 3.79 9.47
CA GLY A 207 -36.87 2.86 8.96
C GLY A 207 -38.22 3.22 9.60
N SER A 208 -39.11 3.75 8.78
CA SER A 208 -40.48 4.15 9.12
C SER A 208 -41.29 3.01 9.75
N TYR A 209 -41.53 3.08 11.07
CA TYR A 209 -42.62 2.34 11.71
C TYR A 209 -43.89 3.19 11.59
N ASN A 210 -44.57 3.12 10.44
CA ASN A 210 -45.96 3.56 10.37
C ASN A 210 -46.84 2.54 11.09
N GLY A 211 -47.15 2.85 12.35
CA GLY A 211 -48.22 2.21 13.10
C GLY A 211 -49.57 2.50 12.43
N ALA A 212 -50.21 1.46 11.91
CA ALA A 212 -51.62 1.47 11.57
C ALA A 212 -52.36 0.55 12.55
N GLY A 213 -52.83 1.13 13.65
CA GLY A 213 -53.85 0.53 14.50
C GLY A 213 -55.22 1.08 14.14
N ALA A 214 -56.13 0.22 13.69
CA ALA A 214 -57.61 0.30 13.75
C ALA A 214 -58.17 -0.80 12.83
N GLN A 215 -59.20 -1.59 13.11
CA GLN A 215 -60.13 -1.76 14.22
C GLN A 215 -60.82 -3.14 13.99
N MET A 216 -61.11 -3.88 15.06
CA MET A 216 -62.02 -5.03 14.99
C MET A 216 -63.45 -4.55 14.69
N THR A 217 -64.14 -5.25 13.79
CA THR A 217 -65.61 -5.25 13.79
C THR A 217 -66.09 -6.69 13.59
N GLN A 218 -66.66 -7.25 14.64
CA GLN A 218 -67.50 -8.45 14.61
C GLN A 218 -68.89 -8.07 14.09
N GLN A 219 -69.39 -8.82 13.10
CA GLN A 219 -70.78 -9.27 13.01
C GLN A 219 -70.81 -10.65 12.37
#